data_AF-A0A268S4Q9-F1
#
_entry.id   AF-A0A268S4Q9-F1
#
_cell.length_a   1.000
_cell.length_b   1.000
_cell.length_c   1.000
_cell.angle_alpha   90.00
_cell.angle_beta   90.00
_cell.angle_gamma   90.00
#
_symmetry.space_group_name_H-M   'P 1'
#
loop_
_entity.id
_entity.type
_entity.pdbx_description
1 polymer ?
#
loop_
_entity_poly.entity_id
_entity_poly.type
_entity_poly.pdbx_seq_one_letter_code
_entity_poly.pdbx_strand_id
1 'polypeptide(L)'
;MHIQPCRKDGVGMALGRKKEQRVQQKVEPHELISRADLDQIQKALIDSHADLVVEGLLDQDIRARLERIIEQDHKHVTKGNKDVIEYVARETIGTGVIEQILQDQSITDIGYNGKELIIETNDNKQRFDTNFEISEAYIVRLVNKFANANNKEFTAKNPIFDGRFRNVRINAVHAQNTAPESGTTMALRVVRPKLALTKDNFEGFAPMFMYDFFRAAAITKSNMVISGTTGTGKTELHKLISGFIPFDERILLIEDTPETFMKEMFKEKDVYSWVTSEGVSVTQLIKAGLRNHPTWIMVTETRGQEAYEMIQAVLSGHSIITSLHATEARAIPSRFINMAKMGYELSEDALKQDIRMYFDFGIHIRKAKYHGHVVRYLSEIIEFNPDGDRTIFKQRFVDGVFYFETFDVSQKFKDRIEEASIELDFPANFKSERPLDPEKASSFESTIPLDKNGRPDHAKIKAMGTTLDVLMGREKAVHSPVEGENSLDYDTNQDGYITPEVGSSSVSSSATSKKINQAKRRMENNERTREKPSRPVKIKEDKTIPTRLNKPVGKQLSNQPQRMAPNPKQKAQEQSILDIVNQKRRQLSRKNV
;
A
#
# COMPACT_ATOMS: atom_id res chain seq x y z
N MET A 1 -8.86 48.46 -82.14
CA MET A 1 -10.15 47.75 -82.32
C MET A 1 -10.72 47.42 -80.94
N HIS A 2 -12.01 47.21 -80.66
CA HIS A 2 -13.30 47.75 -81.17
C HIS A 2 -14.44 47.10 -80.35
N ILE A 3 -15.50 47.73 -79.84
CA ILE A 3 -15.83 49.14 -79.46
C ILE A 3 -16.61 49.07 -78.11
N GLN A 4 -16.79 50.20 -77.41
CA GLN A 4 -17.67 50.40 -76.24
C GLN A 4 -19.19 50.27 -76.57
N PRO A 5 -20.17 50.49 -75.64
CA PRO A 5 -20.12 50.69 -74.19
C PRO A 5 -21.10 49.81 -73.36
N CYS A 6 -21.04 49.90 -72.02
CA CYS A 6 -22.11 49.44 -71.12
C CYS A 6 -22.65 50.62 -70.28
N ARG A 7 -23.97 50.67 -70.00
CA ARG A 7 -24.64 51.74 -69.25
C ARG A 7 -25.16 51.26 -67.89
N LYS A 8 -25.28 52.24 -66.99
CA LYS A 8 -25.59 52.17 -65.55
C LYS A 8 -27.01 51.68 -65.25
N ASP A 9 -27.18 51.12 -64.05
CA ASP A 9 -28.12 51.50 -62.98
C ASP A 9 -27.60 50.85 -61.67
N GLY A 10 -27.73 51.36 -60.44
CA GLY A 10 -28.28 52.61 -59.91
C GLY A 10 -28.47 52.44 -58.40
N VAL A 11 -27.49 52.83 -57.56
CA VAL A 11 -27.49 52.54 -56.10
C VAL A 11 -27.47 53.82 -55.27
N GLY A 12 -28.55 54.09 -54.55
CA GLY A 12 -28.63 55.15 -53.55
C GLY A 12 -28.15 54.69 -52.18
N MET A 13 -27.29 55.48 -51.53
CA MET A 13 -26.86 55.23 -50.15
C MET A 13 -27.94 55.62 -49.13
N ALA A 14 -28.14 54.78 -48.12
CA ALA A 14 -28.76 55.15 -46.86
C ALA A 14 -27.86 54.68 -45.69
N LEU A 15 -27.55 55.61 -44.77
CA LEU A 15 -26.57 55.40 -43.70
C LEU A 15 -27.11 54.42 -42.63
N GLY A 16 -26.39 53.32 -42.41
CA GLY A 16 -26.78 52.28 -41.46
C GLY A 16 -26.56 52.66 -39.99
N ARG A 17 -27.55 52.41 -39.14
CA ARG A 17 -27.39 52.42 -37.67
C ARG A 17 -26.60 51.19 -37.21
N LYS A 18 -25.59 51.39 -36.36
CA LYS A 18 -24.87 50.29 -35.68
C LYS A 18 -25.84 49.49 -34.81
N LYS A 19 -25.80 48.15 -34.92
CA LYS A 19 -26.36 47.25 -33.89
C LYS A 19 -25.25 46.94 -32.88
N GLU A 20 -25.47 47.30 -31.63
CA GLU A 20 -24.64 46.83 -30.52
C GLU A 20 -24.88 45.33 -30.30
N GLN A 21 -23.82 44.53 -30.32
CA GLN A 21 -23.89 43.13 -29.93
C GLN A 21 -23.90 43.04 -28.40
N ARG A 22 -25.01 42.59 -27.81
CA ARG A 22 -25.06 42.22 -26.39
C ARG A 22 -24.14 41.02 -26.17
N VAL A 23 -23.04 41.23 -25.45
CA VAL A 23 -22.25 40.14 -24.86
C VAL A 23 -23.13 39.47 -23.81
N GLN A 24 -23.57 38.24 -24.06
CA GLN A 24 -24.20 37.42 -23.03
C GLN A 24 -23.11 36.98 -22.05
N GLN A 25 -23.24 37.37 -20.78
CA GLN A 25 -22.40 36.82 -19.72
C GLN A 25 -22.62 35.31 -19.65
N LYS A 26 -21.52 34.56 -19.65
CA LYS A 26 -21.54 33.11 -19.46
C LYS A 26 -21.76 32.86 -17.96
N VAL A 27 -23.01 32.59 -17.59
CA VAL A 27 -23.40 32.25 -16.21
C VAL A 27 -22.83 30.87 -15.88
N GLU A 28 -22.15 30.74 -14.75
CA GLU A 28 -21.50 29.48 -14.40
C GLU A 28 -22.52 28.46 -13.87
N PRO A 29 -22.40 27.14 -14.14
CA PRO A 29 -23.45 26.16 -13.83
C PRO A 29 -23.82 26.08 -12.34
N HIS A 30 -22.87 26.40 -11.45
CA HIS A 30 -23.08 26.42 -10.00
C HIS A 30 -23.96 27.60 -9.52
N GLU A 31 -24.14 28.65 -10.33
CA GLU A 31 -25.04 29.77 -10.04
C GLU A 31 -26.50 29.46 -10.44
N LEU A 32 -26.72 28.36 -11.18
CA LEU A 32 -28.02 28.00 -11.77
C LEU A 32 -28.82 26.97 -10.97
N ILE A 33 -28.23 26.38 -9.93
CA ILE A 33 -28.86 25.38 -9.05
C ILE A 33 -28.52 25.65 -7.58
N SER A 34 -29.47 25.46 -6.66
CA SER A 34 -29.20 25.66 -5.23
C SER A 34 -28.57 24.42 -4.59
N ARG A 35 -27.87 24.63 -3.47
CA ARG A 35 -27.29 23.53 -2.68
C ARG A 35 -28.35 22.59 -2.10
N ALA A 36 -29.52 23.11 -1.73
CA ALA A 36 -30.62 22.30 -1.24
C ALA A 36 -31.15 21.35 -2.34
N ASP A 37 -31.18 21.82 -3.59
CA ASP A 37 -31.57 20.97 -4.72
C ASP A 37 -30.52 19.88 -5.00
N LEU A 38 -29.21 20.22 -4.90
CA LEU A 38 -28.12 19.23 -5.01
C LEU A 38 -28.23 18.13 -3.96
N ASP A 39 -28.48 18.49 -2.70
CA ASP A 39 -28.65 17.55 -1.60
C ASP A 39 -29.92 16.68 -1.80
N GLN A 40 -31.01 17.26 -2.34
CA GLN A 40 -32.23 16.53 -2.67
C GLN A 40 -32.04 15.54 -3.84
N ILE A 41 -31.36 15.95 -4.91
CA ILE A 41 -31.02 15.07 -6.04
C ILE A 41 -30.07 13.96 -5.57
N GLN A 42 -29.08 14.28 -4.74
CA GLN A 42 -28.19 13.28 -4.14
C GLN A 42 -28.96 12.22 -3.38
N LYS A 43 -29.88 12.65 -2.51
CA LYS A 43 -30.71 11.71 -1.75
C LYS A 43 -31.59 10.86 -2.68
N ALA A 44 -32.25 11.47 -3.67
CA ALA A 44 -33.09 10.74 -4.61
C ALA A 44 -32.30 9.66 -5.37
N LEU A 45 -31.12 10.00 -5.90
CA LEU A 45 -30.25 9.06 -6.62
C LEU A 45 -29.71 7.94 -5.72
N ILE A 46 -29.43 8.20 -4.44
CA ILE A 46 -29.05 7.16 -3.48
C ILE A 46 -30.26 6.25 -3.19
N ASP A 47 -31.44 6.82 -2.96
CA ASP A 47 -32.66 6.08 -2.61
C ASP A 47 -33.16 5.18 -3.78
N SER A 48 -32.98 5.60 -5.05
CA SER A 48 -33.44 4.83 -6.23
C SER A 48 -32.34 4.09 -7.00
N HIS A 49 -31.08 4.52 -6.93
CA HIS A 49 -29.98 4.07 -7.80
C HIS A 49 -28.64 3.89 -7.06
N ALA A 50 -28.66 3.52 -5.77
CA ALA A 50 -27.48 3.33 -4.91
C ALA A 50 -26.27 2.66 -5.63
N ASP A 51 -26.47 1.51 -6.27
CA ASP A 51 -25.40 0.77 -6.95
C ASP A 51 -24.72 1.61 -8.06
N LEU A 52 -25.51 2.32 -8.87
CA LEU A 52 -24.98 3.19 -9.93
C LEU A 52 -24.26 4.40 -9.35
N VAL A 53 -24.77 5.00 -8.27
CA VAL A 53 -24.11 6.13 -7.59
C VAL A 53 -22.74 5.70 -7.04
N VAL A 54 -22.66 4.49 -6.48
CA VAL A 54 -21.39 3.91 -6.01
C VAL A 54 -20.45 3.65 -7.18
N GLU A 55 -20.87 2.95 -8.23
CA GLU A 55 -20.03 2.67 -9.41
C GLU A 55 -19.55 3.95 -10.10
N GLY A 56 -20.44 4.93 -10.27
CA GLY A 56 -20.19 6.22 -10.92
C GLY A 56 -19.27 7.18 -10.14
N LEU A 57 -18.81 6.82 -8.93
CA LEU A 57 -17.91 7.64 -8.11
C LEU A 57 -16.56 7.92 -8.81
N LEU A 58 -16.05 6.94 -9.57
CA LEU A 58 -14.82 7.03 -10.38
C LEU A 58 -15.01 6.49 -11.82
N ASP A 59 -16.26 6.39 -12.29
CA ASP A 59 -16.58 5.84 -13.61
C ASP A 59 -17.37 6.85 -14.46
N GLN A 60 -16.77 7.30 -15.55
CA GLN A 60 -17.38 8.31 -16.43
C GLN A 60 -18.54 7.74 -17.25
N ASP A 61 -18.51 6.46 -17.64
CA ASP A 61 -19.58 5.85 -18.43
C ASP A 61 -20.83 5.61 -17.58
N ILE A 62 -20.65 5.17 -16.34
CA ILE A 62 -21.76 5.07 -15.36
C ILE A 62 -22.28 6.47 -14.98
N ARG A 63 -21.42 7.48 -14.87
CA ARG A 63 -21.87 8.86 -14.65
C ARG A 63 -22.68 9.42 -15.81
N ALA A 64 -22.27 9.18 -17.05
CA ALA A 64 -23.04 9.55 -18.24
C ALA A 64 -24.41 8.82 -18.31
N ARG A 65 -24.57 7.69 -17.62
CA ARG A 65 -25.88 7.04 -17.42
C ARG A 65 -26.71 7.75 -16.34
N LEU A 66 -26.10 8.17 -15.24
CA LEU A 66 -26.76 8.95 -14.18
C LEU A 66 -27.16 10.35 -14.64
N GLU A 67 -26.38 11.00 -15.50
CA GLU A 67 -26.73 12.27 -16.15
C GLU A 67 -28.06 12.18 -16.90
N ARG A 68 -28.32 11.08 -17.62
CA ARG A 68 -29.59 10.84 -18.32
C ARG A 68 -30.77 10.68 -17.34
N ILE A 69 -30.53 10.09 -16.17
CA ILE A 69 -31.54 9.97 -15.11
C ILE A 69 -31.84 11.35 -14.51
N ILE A 70 -30.80 12.14 -14.21
CA ILE A 70 -30.93 13.54 -13.75
C ILE A 70 -31.67 14.41 -14.78
N GLU A 71 -31.39 14.23 -16.07
CA GLU A 71 -32.08 14.93 -17.16
C GLU A 71 -33.58 14.58 -17.25
N GLN A 72 -33.93 13.32 -16.99
CA GLN A 72 -35.31 12.82 -17.05
C GLN A 72 -36.12 13.21 -15.80
N ASP A 73 -35.62 12.86 -14.61
CA ASP A 73 -36.39 12.93 -13.36
C ASP A 73 -36.30 14.31 -12.69
N HIS A 74 -35.17 15.01 -12.86
CA HIS A 74 -34.89 16.29 -12.19
C HIS A 74 -34.89 17.50 -13.15
N LYS A 75 -35.50 17.35 -14.34
CA LYS A 75 -35.64 18.40 -15.36
C LYS A 75 -36.23 19.72 -14.85
N HIS A 76 -37.10 19.65 -13.84
CA HIS A 76 -37.73 20.82 -13.22
C HIS A 76 -36.72 21.70 -12.44
N VAL A 77 -35.68 21.09 -11.87
CA VAL A 77 -34.56 21.79 -11.21
C VAL A 77 -33.52 22.22 -12.25
N THR A 78 -33.02 21.27 -13.05
CA THR A 78 -31.91 21.50 -13.99
C THR A 78 -32.30 22.34 -15.21
N LYS A 79 -33.61 22.54 -15.43
CA LYS A 79 -34.22 23.20 -16.60
C LYS A 79 -33.85 22.52 -17.93
N GLY A 80 -33.33 21.29 -17.90
CA GLY A 80 -32.75 20.62 -19.05
C GLY A 80 -31.45 21.25 -19.57
N ASN A 81 -30.77 22.07 -18.77
CA ASN A 81 -29.46 22.61 -19.14
C ASN A 81 -28.40 21.52 -18.92
N LYS A 82 -27.75 21.10 -20.02
CA LYS A 82 -26.72 20.05 -19.99
C LYS A 82 -25.55 20.39 -19.06
N ASP A 83 -25.09 21.64 -19.04
CA ASP A 83 -23.96 22.06 -18.20
C ASP A 83 -24.31 21.97 -16.70
N VAL A 84 -25.59 22.19 -16.36
CA VAL A 84 -26.11 22.02 -14.99
C VAL A 84 -26.25 20.53 -14.67
N ILE A 85 -26.70 19.70 -15.60
CA ILE A 85 -26.81 18.24 -15.40
C ILE A 85 -25.43 17.61 -15.15
N GLU A 86 -24.42 17.97 -15.96
CA GLU A 86 -23.04 17.53 -15.76
C GLU A 86 -22.46 18.01 -14.41
N TYR A 87 -22.71 19.28 -14.05
CA TYR A 87 -22.32 19.84 -12.77
C TYR A 87 -22.97 19.10 -11.58
N VAL A 88 -24.27 18.82 -11.64
CA VAL A 88 -24.99 18.02 -10.64
C VAL A 88 -24.36 16.64 -10.55
N ALA A 89 -24.21 15.92 -11.66
CA ALA A 89 -23.64 14.57 -11.63
C ALA A 89 -22.23 14.56 -11.03
N ARG A 90 -21.40 15.56 -11.34
CA ARG A 90 -20.04 15.70 -10.81
C ARG A 90 -20.00 16.04 -9.32
N GLU A 91 -20.80 16.98 -8.82
CA GLU A 91 -20.80 17.36 -7.40
C GLU A 91 -21.55 16.34 -6.53
N THR A 92 -22.61 15.73 -7.04
CA THR A 92 -23.43 14.74 -6.34
C THR A 92 -22.79 13.36 -6.28
N ILE A 93 -22.24 12.86 -7.39
CA ILE A 93 -21.69 11.50 -7.52
C ILE A 93 -20.15 11.50 -7.57
N GLY A 94 -19.55 12.31 -8.45
CA GLY A 94 -18.11 12.26 -8.73
C GLY A 94 -17.20 12.68 -7.58
N THR A 95 -15.89 12.48 -7.74
CA THR A 95 -14.87 12.91 -6.73
C THR A 95 -14.20 14.25 -7.09
N GLY A 96 -14.64 14.90 -8.17
CA GLY A 96 -14.28 16.28 -8.50
C GLY A 96 -12.78 16.45 -8.71
N VAL A 97 -12.13 17.20 -7.81
CA VAL A 97 -10.67 17.46 -7.87
C VAL A 97 -9.82 16.18 -7.94
N ILE A 98 -10.28 15.08 -7.34
CA ILE A 98 -9.54 13.80 -7.38
C ILE A 98 -9.53 13.23 -8.79
N GLU A 99 -10.64 13.30 -9.52
CA GLU A 99 -10.70 12.81 -10.90
C GLU A 99 -9.85 13.65 -11.84
N GLN A 100 -9.83 14.97 -11.62
CA GLN A 100 -8.95 15.89 -12.33
C GLN A 100 -7.47 15.54 -12.12
N ILE A 101 -7.06 15.27 -10.87
CA ILE A 101 -5.70 14.82 -10.57
C ILE A 101 -5.40 13.47 -11.24
N LEU A 102 -6.34 12.53 -11.21
CA LEU A 102 -6.17 11.17 -11.76
C LEU A 102 -6.25 11.07 -13.28
N GLN A 103 -6.45 12.19 -14.00
CA GLN A 103 -6.16 12.26 -15.43
C GLN A 103 -4.67 12.01 -15.70
N ASP A 104 -3.79 12.49 -14.82
CA ASP A 104 -2.36 12.16 -14.85
C ASP A 104 -2.14 10.73 -14.31
N GLN A 105 -1.73 9.83 -15.21
CA GLN A 105 -1.46 8.43 -14.90
C GLN A 105 -0.14 8.17 -14.15
N SER A 106 0.67 9.22 -13.92
CA SER A 106 1.90 9.16 -13.13
C SER A 106 1.68 9.32 -11.62
N ILE A 107 0.55 9.90 -11.21
CA ILE A 107 0.18 10.14 -9.82
C ILE A 107 -0.11 8.82 -9.10
N THR A 108 0.57 8.58 -7.97
CA THR A 108 0.41 7.39 -7.14
C THR A 108 -0.34 7.68 -5.83
N ASP A 109 -0.17 8.87 -5.26
CA ASP A 109 -0.74 9.22 -3.96
C ASP A 109 -1.28 10.66 -3.95
N ILE A 110 -2.37 10.90 -3.22
CA ILE A 110 -3.02 12.22 -3.08
C ILE A 110 -3.34 12.44 -1.59
N GLY A 111 -2.67 13.40 -0.96
CA GLY A 111 -2.90 13.79 0.42
C GLY A 111 -3.67 15.11 0.55
N TYR A 112 -4.39 15.26 1.66
CA TYR A 112 -4.86 16.56 2.17
C TYR A 112 -4.39 16.72 3.60
N ASN A 113 -3.65 17.80 3.87
CA ASN A 113 -2.98 18.05 5.16
C ASN A 113 -3.75 19.00 6.10
N GLY A 114 -5.02 19.28 5.81
CA GLY A 114 -5.83 20.30 6.51
C GLY A 114 -5.99 21.61 5.77
N LYS A 115 -5.13 21.88 4.78
CA LYS A 115 -5.12 23.15 4.04
C LYS A 115 -4.88 22.99 2.54
N GLU A 116 -3.97 22.11 2.16
CA GLU A 116 -3.45 21.97 0.80
C GLU A 116 -3.62 20.53 0.31
N LEU A 117 -3.93 20.38 -0.98
CA LEU A 117 -3.80 19.10 -1.67
C LEU A 117 -2.34 18.90 -2.05
N ILE A 118 -1.82 17.72 -1.73
CA ILE A 118 -0.46 17.28 -2.03
C ILE A 118 -0.57 16.07 -2.94
N ILE A 119 0.17 16.07 -4.05
CA ILE A 119 0.20 14.97 -5.00
C ILE A 119 1.61 14.40 -5.10
N GLU A 120 1.70 13.07 -5.21
CA GLU A 120 2.96 12.35 -5.35
C GLU A 120 2.96 11.47 -6.58
N THR A 121 4.07 11.50 -7.31
CA THR A 121 4.41 10.55 -8.39
C THR A 121 5.49 9.60 -7.88
N ASN A 122 5.99 8.72 -8.76
CA ASN A 122 7.14 7.87 -8.43
C ASN A 122 8.43 8.62 -8.06
N ASP A 123 8.56 9.89 -8.48
CA ASP A 123 9.77 10.69 -8.38
C ASP A 123 9.60 11.98 -7.55
N ASN A 124 8.48 12.69 -7.74
CA ASN A 124 8.24 14.03 -7.22
C ASN A 124 7.03 14.09 -6.27
N LYS A 125 7.07 15.05 -5.33
CA LYS A 125 6.00 15.39 -4.40
C LYS A 125 5.78 16.90 -4.45
N GLN A 126 4.58 17.33 -4.82
CA GLN A 126 4.26 18.74 -5.02
C GLN A 126 2.88 19.11 -4.46
N ARG A 127 2.67 20.41 -4.21
CA ARG A 127 1.33 20.94 -3.95
C ARG A 127 0.55 20.92 -5.26
N PHE A 128 -0.70 20.49 -5.23
CA PHE A 128 -1.59 20.60 -6.37
C PHE A 128 -2.23 21.99 -6.35
N ASP A 129 -1.98 22.78 -7.40
CA ASP A 129 -2.56 24.11 -7.53
C ASP A 129 -4.02 24.00 -8.01
N THR A 130 -4.92 24.70 -7.32
CA THR A 130 -6.36 24.66 -7.57
C THR A 130 -6.89 26.06 -7.80
N ASN A 131 -7.64 26.25 -8.88
CA ASN A 131 -8.30 27.53 -9.22
C ASN A 131 -9.39 27.96 -8.20
N PHE A 132 -9.58 27.20 -7.12
CA PHE A 132 -10.57 27.39 -6.07
C PHE A 132 -10.04 26.84 -4.73
N GLU A 133 -10.58 27.34 -3.61
CA GLU A 133 -10.14 26.93 -2.27
C GLU A 133 -10.73 25.56 -1.87
N ILE A 134 -9.85 24.63 -1.45
CA ILE A 134 -10.24 23.31 -0.95
C ILE A 134 -10.58 23.40 0.54
N SER A 135 -11.83 23.76 0.82
CA SER A 135 -12.36 23.81 2.19
C SER A 135 -12.38 22.42 2.86
N GLU A 136 -12.20 22.39 4.19
CA GLU A 136 -12.30 21.15 4.97
C GLU A 136 -13.67 20.46 4.77
N ALA A 137 -14.75 21.25 4.69
CA ALA A 137 -16.10 20.74 4.44
C ALA A 137 -16.26 20.08 3.06
N TYR A 138 -15.43 20.42 2.06
CA TYR A 138 -15.36 19.69 0.79
C TYR A 138 -14.67 18.33 0.98
N ILE A 139 -13.55 18.28 1.70
CA ILE A 139 -12.83 17.02 1.98
C ILE A 139 -13.69 16.07 2.83
N VAL A 140 -14.42 16.56 3.83
CA VAL A 140 -15.35 15.72 4.61
C VAL A 140 -16.46 15.13 3.73
N ARG A 141 -17.01 15.88 2.75
CA ARG A 141 -17.97 15.32 1.77
C ARG A 141 -17.32 14.28 0.86
N LEU A 142 -16.13 14.57 0.35
CA LEU A 142 -15.35 13.65 -0.49
C LEU A 142 -15.10 12.31 0.22
N VAL A 143 -14.57 12.35 1.44
CA VAL A 143 -14.32 11.16 2.27
C VAL A 143 -15.63 10.39 2.53
N ASN A 144 -16.74 11.09 2.82
CA ASN A 144 -18.03 10.42 3.03
C ASN A 144 -18.58 9.73 1.77
N LYS A 145 -18.26 10.19 0.55
CA LYS A 145 -18.59 9.42 -0.67
C LYS A 145 -17.90 8.05 -0.69
N PHE A 146 -16.62 8.00 -0.34
CA PHE A 146 -15.89 6.74 -0.18
C PHE A 146 -16.39 5.90 1.00
N ALA A 147 -16.76 6.54 2.12
CA ALA A 147 -17.30 5.86 3.29
C ALA A 147 -18.63 5.17 2.98
N ASN A 148 -19.55 5.86 2.32
CA ASN A 148 -20.82 5.31 1.83
C ASN A 148 -20.58 4.14 0.88
N ALA A 149 -19.67 4.27 -0.08
CA ALA A 149 -19.27 3.17 -1.00
C ALA A 149 -18.62 1.96 -0.28
N ASN A 150 -18.17 2.13 0.97
CA ASN A 150 -17.63 1.07 1.83
C ASN A 150 -18.62 0.58 2.90
N ASN A 151 -19.86 1.09 2.91
CA ASN A 151 -20.85 0.89 3.99
C ASN A 151 -20.31 1.27 5.39
N LYS A 152 -19.54 2.36 5.47
CA LYS A 152 -18.99 2.95 6.71
C LYS A 152 -19.42 4.41 6.85
N GLU A 153 -19.30 4.96 8.05
CA GLU A 153 -19.50 6.39 8.32
C GLU A 153 -18.16 7.10 8.54
N PHE A 154 -18.06 8.38 8.16
CA PHE A 154 -16.96 9.26 8.55
C PHE A 154 -17.50 10.54 9.19
N THR A 155 -17.49 10.60 10.52
CA THR A 155 -18.14 11.66 11.32
C THR A 155 -17.36 11.96 12.60
N ALA A 156 -17.76 13.00 13.33
CA ALA A 156 -17.30 13.25 14.70
C ALA A 156 -17.55 12.07 15.69
N LYS A 157 -18.42 11.09 15.37
CA LYS A 157 -18.55 9.88 16.20
C LYS A 157 -17.70 8.72 15.69
N ASN A 158 -17.46 8.68 14.39
CA ASN A 158 -16.66 7.68 13.68
C ASN A 158 -15.50 8.41 12.94
N PRO A 159 -14.47 8.88 13.66
CA PRO A 159 -13.54 9.91 13.18
C PRO A 159 -12.35 9.36 12.37
N ILE A 160 -12.22 8.05 12.25
CA ILE A 160 -11.16 7.39 11.47
C ILE A 160 -11.84 6.54 10.41
N PHE A 161 -11.52 6.79 9.15
CA PHE A 161 -11.95 5.98 8.03
C PHE A 161 -10.74 5.36 7.35
N ASP A 162 -10.77 4.03 7.18
CA ASP A 162 -9.89 3.29 6.26
C ASP A 162 -10.80 2.43 5.38
N GLY A 163 -10.60 2.52 4.07
CA GLY A 163 -11.45 1.88 3.07
C GLY A 163 -10.80 1.80 1.70
N ARG A 164 -11.51 1.16 0.77
CA ARG A 164 -11.07 0.99 -0.61
C ARG A 164 -12.25 1.18 -1.55
N PHE A 165 -12.01 1.82 -2.68
CA PHE A 165 -12.98 1.86 -3.77
C PHE A 165 -12.26 1.61 -5.10
N ARG A 166 -12.69 0.57 -5.82
CA ARG A 166 -12.01 0.02 -7.00
C ARG A 166 -10.50 -0.14 -6.75
N ASN A 167 -9.68 0.71 -7.36
CA ASN A 167 -8.23 0.67 -7.32
C ASN A 167 -7.59 1.75 -6.42
N VAL A 168 -8.42 2.51 -5.69
CA VAL A 168 -8.02 3.55 -4.74
C VAL A 168 -8.19 3.04 -3.32
N ARG A 169 -7.12 3.08 -2.51
CA ARG A 169 -7.19 2.99 -1.05
C ARG A 169 -7.31 4.40 -0.48
N ILE A 170 -8.09 4.56 0.58
CA ILE A 170 -8.31 5.83 1.28
C ILE A 170 -8.16 5.64 2.79
N ASN A 171 -7.43 6.56 3.41
CA ASN A 171 -7.43 6.79 4.85
C ASN A 171 -7.81 8.25 5.13
N ALA A 172 -8.56 8.51 6.20
CA ALA A 172 -8.89 9.86 6.65
C ALA A 172 -9.09 9.94 8.16
N VAL A 173 -8.75 11.09 8.75
CA VAL A 173 -8.94 11.39 10.18
C VAL A 173 -9.63 12.74 10.34
N HIS A 174 -10.77 12.76 11.03
CA HIS A 174 -11.61 13.94 11.24
C HIS A 174 -10.94 14.95 12.21
N ALA A 175 -11.18 16.25 12.00
CA ALA A 175 -10.58 17.38 12.75
C ALA A 175 -10.65 17.32 14.30
N GLN A 176 -11.51 16.49 14.87
CA GLN A 176 -11.61 16.33 16.32
C GLN A 176 -10.53 15.40 16.93
N ASN A 177 -9.79 14.69 16.08
CA ASN A 177 -8.74 13.74 16.45
C ASN A 177 -7.37 14.13 15.85
N THR A 178 -7.25 15.35 15.34
CA THR A 178 -6.02 15.95 14.81
C THR A 178 -5.71 17.24 15.60
N ALA A 179 -4.55 17.84 15.35
CA ALA A 179 -4.24 19.15 15.90
C ALA A 179 -5.11 20.24 15.22
N PRO A 180 -5.52 21.31 15.92
CA PRO A 180 -6.42 22.34 15.36
C PRO A 180 -5.95 22.96 14.05
N GLU A 181 -4.63 23.11 13.87
CA GLU A 181 -3.97 23.61 12.67
C GLU A 181 -3.97 22.63 11.49
N SER A 182 -4.26 21.34 11.73
CA SER A 182 -4.27 20.26 10.74
C SER A 182 -5.66 19.89 10.23
N GLY A 183 -6.74 20.34 10.90
CA GLY A 183 -8.12 20.04 10.50
C GLY A 183 -8.38 18.56 10.17
N THR A 184 -9.33 18.28 9.30
CA THR A 184 -9.51 16.93 8.75
C THR A 184 -8.36 16.60 7.78
N THR A 185 -7.75 15.43 7.93
CA THR A 185 -6.68 14.94 7.04
C THR A 185 -7.13 13.75 6.21
N MET A 186 -6.53 13.56 5.02
CA MET A 186 -6.83 12.47 4.10
C MET A 186 -5.55 12.00 3.39
N ALA A 187 -5.45 10.71 3.10
CA ALA A 187 -4.49 10.13 2.19
C ALA A 187 -5.16 9.11 1.26
N LEU A 188 -5.05 9.32 -0.04
CA LEU A 188 -5.42 8.38 -1.11
C LEU A 188 -4.16 7.75 -1.68
N ARG A 189 -4.25 6.46 -2.00
CA ARG A 189 -3.24 5.73 -2.78
C ARG A 189 -3.89 5.02 -3.95
N VAL A 190 -3.44 5.33 -5.16
CA VAL A 190 -3.97 4.80 -6.41
C VAL A 190 -3.03 3.73 -6.93
N VAL A 191 -3.49 2.49 -6.79
CA VAL A 191 -2.82 1.32 -7.35
C VAL A 191 -3.40 1.08 -8.75
N ARG A 192 -2.63 0.57 -9.70
CA ARG A 192 -3.12 0.28 -11.07
C ARG A 192 -2.79 -1.17 -11.41
N PRO A 193 -3.68 -1.91 -12.12
CA PRO A 193 -3.46 -3.31 -12.51
C PRO A 193 -2.47 -3.40 -13.68
N LYS A 194 -1.23 -2.95 -13.42
CA LYS A 194 -0.11 -3.02 -14.36
C LYS A 194 1.15 -3.51 -13.64
N LEU A 195 2.01 -4.17 -14.40
CA LEU A 195 3.36 -4.51 -13.98
C LEU A 195 4.27 -3.31 -14.27
N ALA A 196 4.87 -2.69 -13.24
CA ALA A 196 5.75 -1.54 -13.45
C ALA A 196 7.19 -1.93 -13.81
N LEU A 197 7.63 -3.13 -13.40
CA LEU A 197 8.94 -3.70 -13.72
C LEU A 197 8.77 -4.79 -14.80
N THR A 198 9.03 -4.46 -16.05
CA THR A 198 8.88 -5.33 -17.23
C THR A 198 10.24 -5.73 -17.79
N LYS A 199 10.28 -6.66 -18.77
CA LYS A 199 11.52 -7.02 -19.46
C LYS A 199 12.22 -5.80 -20.05
N ASP A 200 11.45 -4.94 -20.72
CA ASP A 200 11.94 -3.77 -21.47
C ASP A 200 12.56 -2.68 -20.59
N ASN A 201 12.21 -2.63 -19.30
CA ASN A 201 12.77 -1.67 -18.35
C ASN A 201 13.62 -2.32 -17.24
N PHE A 202 13.79 -3.64 -17.25
CA PHE A 202 14.51 -4.38 -16.22
C PHE A 202 15.98 -3.97 -16.12
N GLU A 203 16.63 -3.58 -17.24
CA GLU A 203 17.98 -3.02 -17.22
C GLU A 203 18.11 -1.75 -16.36
N GLY A 204 17.03 -0.98 -16.16
CA GLY A 204 17.03 0.13 -15.21
C GLY A 204 17.20 -0.30 -13.75
N PHE A 205 16.95 -1.57 -13.44
CA PHE A 205 16.86 -2.16 -12.10
C PHE A 205 18.00 -3.15 -11.80
N ALA A 206 18.36 -4.02 -12.75
CA ALA A 206 19.43 -5.01 -12.65
C ALA A 206 19.92 -5.47 -14.05
N PRO A 207 21.13 -6.07 -14.17
CA PRO A 207 21.58 -6.67 -15.44
C PRO A 207 20.64 -7.78 -15.93
N MET A 208 20.50 -7.97 -17.25
CA MET A 208 19.50 -8.90 -17.81
C MET A 208 19.64 -10.37 -17.37
N PHE A 209 20.84 -10.87 -17.08
CA PHE A 209 20.99 -12.23 -16.52
C PHE A 209 20.25 -12.40 -15.17
N MET A 210 19.96 -11.31 -14.44
CA MET A 210 19.12 -11.36 -13.25
C MET A 210 17.63 -11.54 -13.55
N TYR A 211 17.15 -11.12 -14.73
CA TYR A 211 15.79 -11.39 -15.20
C TYR A 211 15.62 -12.89 -15.41
N ASP A 212 16.58 -13.50 -16.09
CA ASP A 212 16.58 -14.94 -16.36
C ASP A 212 16.87 -15.76 -15.10
N PHE A 213 17.67 -15.27 -14.15
CA PHE A 213 17.79 -15.85 -12.81
C PHE A 213 16.44 -15.88 -12.08
N PHE A 214 15.68 -14.78 -12.08
CA PHE A 214 14.35 -14.75 -11.46
C PHE A 214 13.34 -15.67 -12.17
N ARG A 215 13.44 -15.79 -13.50
CA ARG A 215 12.65 -16.74 -14.30
C ARG A 215 12.98 -18.18 -13.91
N ALA A 216 14.27 -18.52 -13.83
CA ALA A 216 14.74 -19.84 -13.41
C ALA A 216 14.29 -20.15 -11.98
N ALA A 217 14.53 -19.24 -11.02
CA ALA A 217 14.12 -19.40 -9.62
C ALA A 217 12.61 -19.63 -9.44
N ALA A 218 11.77 -18.95 -10.23
CA ALA A 218 10.34 -19.21 -10.23
C ALA A 218 10.01 -20.63 -10.75
N ILE A 219 10.50 -21.01 -11.93
CA ILE A 219 10.19 -22.32 -12.53
C ILE A 219 10.77 -23.48 -11.66
N THR A 220 11.93 -23.29 -11.03
CA THR A 220 12.52 -24.25 -10.08
C THR A 220 11.93 -24.18 -8.66
N LYS A 221 10.76 -23.56 -8.48
CA LYS A 221 10.00 -23.54 -7.22
C LYS A 221 10.74 -22.96 -6.02
N SER A 222 11.69 -22.05 -6.28
CA SER A 222 12.58 -21.53 -5.25
C SER A 222 11.85 -20.62 -4.26
N ASN A 223 12.07 -20.87 -2.98
CA ASN A 223 11.45 -20.11 -1.90
C ASN A 223 12.12 -18.74 -1.75
N MET A 224 11.38 -17.66 -2.02
CA MET A 224 11.92 -16.31 -2.18
C MET A 224 11.33 -15.30 -1.21
N VAL A 225 12.19 -14.50 -0.56
CA VAL A 225 11.79 -13.41 0.33
C VAL A 225 12.39 -12.09 -0.14
N ILE A 226 11.54 -11.13 -0.50
CA ILE A 226 11.93 -9.82 -1.03
C ILE A 226 11.95 -8.79 0.11
N SER A 227 13.09 -8.13 0.33
CA SER A 227 13.27 -7.14 1.37
C SER A 227 13.59 -5.75 0.84
N GLY A 228 13.23 -4.72 1.60
CA GLY A 228 13.51 -3.33 1.28
C GLY A 228 12.69 -2.36 2.13
N THR A 229 13.01 -1.07 2.06
CA THR A 229 12.23 0.00 2.70
C THR A 229 10.97 0.35 1.91
N THR A 230 10.12 1.23 2.43
CA THR A 230 8.84 1.60 1.78
C THR A 230 9.08 2.30 0.45
N GLY A 231 8.33 1.91 -0.59
CA GLY A 231 8.42 2.49 -1.94
C GLY A 231 9.65 2.07 -2.77
N THR A 232 10.43 1.07 -2.34
CA THR A 232 11.53 0.52 -3.16
C THR A 232 11.07 -0.35 -4.33
N GLY A 233 9.82 -0.83 -4.31
CA GLY A 233 9.25 -1.66 -5.39
C GLY A 233 9.07 -3.14 -5.06
N LYS A 234 9.01 -3.54 -3.77
CA LYS A 234 8.95 -4.97 -3.36
C LYS A 234 7.81 -5.72 -4.06
N THR A 235 6.61 -5.12 -4.09
CA THR A 235 5.42 -5.64 -4.74
C THR A 235 5.55 -5.72 -6.27
N GLU A 236 6.33 -4.84 -6.90
CA GLU A 236 6.57 -4.89 -8.36
C GLU A 236 7.49 -6.05 -8.73
N LEU A 237 8.57 -6.28 -7.96
CA LEU A 237 9.42 -7.44 -8.15
C LEU A 237 8.66 -8.75 -7.85
N HIS A 238 7.82 -8.77 -6.81
CA HIS A 238 6.94 -9.90 -6.52
C HIS A 238 6.04 -10.22 -7.72
N LYS A 239 5.33 -9.21 -8.26
CA LYS A 239 4.48 -9.37 -9.46
C LYS A 239 5.28 -9.87 -10.67
N LEU A 240 6.50 -9.40 -10.89
CA LEU A 240 7.36 -9.87 -11.99
C LEU A 240 7.69 -11.35 -11.83
N ILE A 241 8.18 -11.76 -10.66
CA ILE A 241 8.59 -13.15 -10.40
C ILE A 241 7.38 -14.09 -10.50
N SER A 242 6.24 -13.72 -9.91
CA SER A 242 5.00 -14.50 -10.03
C SER A 242 4.45 -14.52 -11.46
N GLY A 243 4.87 -13.59 -12.31
CA GLY A 243 4.65 -13.60 -13.76
C GLY A 243 5.32 -14.77 -14.50
N PHE A 244 6.38 -15.37 -13.93
CA PHE A 244 7.09 -16.51 -14.53
C PHE A 244 6.53 -17.89 -14.14
N ILE A 245 5.65 -17.96 -13.14
CA ILE A 245 5.07 -19.22 -12.67
C ILE A 245 4.14 -19.80 -13.76
N PRO A 246 4.25 -21.10 -14.10
CA PRO A 246 3.45 -21.72 -15.14
C PRO A 246 2.00 -21.98 -14.68
N PHE A 247 1.09 -22.24 -15.64
CA PHE A 247 -0.35 -22.35 -15.37
C PHE A 247 -0.74 -23.57 -14.51
N ASP A 248 0.01 -24.66 -14.61
CA ASP A 248 -0.19 -25.90 -13.86
C ASP A 248 0.18 -25.79 -12.37
N GLU A 249 0.76 -24.64 -11.96
CA GLU A 249 1.13 -24.35 -10.59
C GLU A 249 0.18 -23.32 -9.96
N ARG A 250 -0.78 -23.81 -9.16
CA ARG A 250 -1.76 -22.93 -8.51
C ARG A 250 -1.09 -21.96 -7.55
N ILE A 251 -1.39 -20.67 -7.72
CA ILE A 251 -0.99 -19.60 -6.82
C ILE A 251 -2.15 -19.27 -5.88
N LEU A 252 -1.93 -19.44 -4.57
CA LEU A 252 -2.72 -18.78 -3.55
C LEU A 252 -2.01 -17.50 -3.10
N LEU A 253 -2.60 -16.36 -3.43
CA LEU A 253 -2.15 -15.05 -2.97
C LEU A 253 -3.06 -14.53 -1.85
N ILE A 254 -2.46 -14.07 -0.77
CA ILE A 254 -3.13 -13.45 0.38
C ILE A 254 -2.62 -12.02 0.57
N GLU A 255 -3.53 -11.05 0.67
CA GLU A 255 -3.21 -9.63 0.87
C GLU A 255 -4.03 -8.99 2.01
N ASP A 256 -3.44 -8.06 2.77
CA ASP A 256 -4.20 -7.21 3.71
C ASP A 256 -5.09 -6.20 2.97
N THR A 257 -4.54 -5.66 1.88
CA THR A 257 -5.25 -4.82 0.92
C THR A 257 -4.84 -5.34 -0.45
N PRO A 258 -5.78 -5.63 -1.36
CA PRO A 258 -5.45 -6.12 -2.69
C PRO A 258 -4.78 -5.01 -3.51
N GLU A 259 -3.44 -5.01 -3.48
CA GLU A 259 -2.56 -4.08 -4.19
C GLU A 259 -1.88 -4.74 -5.40
N THR A 260 -1.83 -6.07 -5.49
CA THR A 260 -1.16 -6.70 -6.63
C THR A 260 -1.98 -6.70 -7.92
N PHE A 261 -3.29 -6.94 -7.82
CA PHE A 261 -4.16 -7.26 -8.97
C PHE A 261 -3.68 -8.49 -9.78
N MET A 262 -2.97 -9.44 -9.15
CA MET A 262 -2.38 -10.62 -9.83
C MET A 262 -3.33 -11.31 -10.81
N LYS A 263 -4.56 -11.61 -10.38
CA LYS A 263 -5.58 -12.31 -11.18
C LYS A 263 -6.10 -11.50 -12.38
N GLU A 264 -5.99 -10.17 -12.34
CA GLU A 264 -6.41 -9.30 -13.44
C GLU A 264 -5.31 -9.13 -14.49
N MET A 265 -4.05 -9.05 -14.05
CA MET A 265 -2.89 -8.92 -14.94
C MET A 265 -2.53 -10.25 -15.61
N PHE A 266 -2.54 -11.35 -14.85
CA PHE A 266 -2.11 -12.68 -15.30
C PHE A 266 -3.31 -13.62 -15.43
N LYS A 267 -4.17 -13.34 -16.41
CA LYS A 267 -5.43 -14.08 -16.67
C LYS A 267 -5.19 -15.53 -17.13
N GLU A 268 -3.97 -15.81 -17.59
CA GLU A 268 -3.47 -17.10 -18.06
C GLU A 268 -2.93 -18.00 -16.94
N LYS A 269 -2.99 -17.59 -15.67
CA LYS A 269 -2.51 -18.36 -14.49
C LYS A 269 -3.64 -18.78 -13.56
N ASP A 270 -3.50 -19.92 -12.87
CA ASP A 270 -4.44 -20.34 -11.83
C ASP A 270 -4.19 -19.57 -10.51
N VAL A 271 -4.75 -18.36 -10.42
CA VAL A 271 -4.63 -17.46 -9.26
C VAL A 271 -5.89 -17.44 -8.41
N TYR A 272 -5.73 -17.86 -7.16
CA TYR A 272 -6.66 -17.64 -6.05
C TYR A 272 -6.18 -16.41 -5.27
N SER A 273 -6.89 -15.29 -5.40
CA SER A 273 -6.58 -14.04 -4.69
C SER A 273 -7.55 -13.88 -3.52
N TRP A 274 -7.04 -13.94 -2.29
CA TRP A 274 -7.79 -13.76 -1.06
C TRP A 274 -7.32 -12.51 -0.32
N VAL A 275 -8.22 -11.92 0.47
CA VAL A 275 -7.95 -10.72 1.26
C VAL A 275 -8.37 -10.92 2.71
N THR A 276 -7.69 -10.26 3.64
CA THR A 276 -8.10 -10.27 5.05
C THR A 276 -9.42 -9.50 5.24
N SER A 277 -10.08 -9.76 6.36
CA SER A 277 -11.27 -9.02 6.78
C SER A 277 -11.26 -8.85 8.29
N GLU A 278 -12.22 -8.09 8.83
CA GLU A 278 -12.48 -8.09 10.26
C GLU A 278 -12.69 -9.53 10.75
N GLY A 279 -11.95 -9.94 11.79
CA GLY A 279 -11.95 -11.31 12.34
C GLY A 279 -11.21 -12.39 11.51
N VAL A 280 -10.65 -12.08 10.34
CA VAL A 280 -9.96 -13.05 9.47
C VAL A 280 -8.55 -12.56 9.09
N SER A 281 -7.56 -13.07 9.82
CA SER A 281 -6.14 -12.78 9.65
C SER A 281 -5.47 -13.57 8.51
N VAL A 282 -4.31 -13.10 8.04
CA VAL A 282 -3.43 -13.83 7.10
C VAL A 282 -3.12 -15.25 7.63
N THR A 283 -2.86 -15.39 8.93
CA THR A 283 -2.64 -16.69 9.62
C THR A 283 -3.79 -17.68 9.38
N GLN A 284 -5.05 -17.23 9.46
CA GLN A 284 -6.23 -18.07 9.21
C GLN A 284 -6.37 -18.40 7.72
N LEU A 285 -6.06 -17.44 6.83
CA LEU A 285 -6.11 -17.63 5.39
C LEU A 285 -5.04 -18.63 4.89
N ILE A 286 -3.81 -18.60 5.41
CA ILE A 286 -2.80 -19.62 5.08
C ILE A 286 -3.30 -21.03 5.50
N LYS A 287 -3.83 -21.18 6.72
CA LYS A 287 -4.37 -22.46 7.22
C LYS A 287 -5.53 -23.00 6.39
N ALA A 288 -6.43 -22.13 5.92
CA ALA A 288 -7.49 -22.51 4.99
C ALA A 288 -6.93 -22.84 3.58
N GLY A 289 -5.89 -22.10 3.19
CA GLY A 289 -5.20 -22.18 1.91
C GLY A 289 -4.59 -23.55 1.61
N LEU A 290 -3.95 -24.17 2.61
CA LEU A 290 -3.36 -25.52 2.52
C LEU A 290 -4.35 -26.60 2.01
N ARG A 291 -5.66 -26.38 2.12
CA ARG A 291 -6.71 -27.29 1.62
C ARG A 291 -7.17 -27.03 0.19
N ASN A 292 -6.64 -26.01 -0.47
CA ASN A 292 -7.00 -25.62 -1.84
C ASN A 292 -5.99 -26.15 -2.88
N HIS A 293 -5.09 -27.03 -2.45
CA HIS A 293 -3.99 -27.59 -3.26
C HIS A 293 -3.19 -26.51 -4.02
N PRO A 294 -2.72 -25.44 -3.35
CA PRO A 294 -1.79 -24.50 -3.99
C PRO A 294 -0.42 -25.16 -4.18
N THR A 295 0.27 -24.81 -5.26
CA THR A 295 1.72 -25.01 -5.37
C THR A 295 2.45 -23.87 -4.65
N TRP A 296 1.93 -22.65 -4.79
CA TRP A 296 2.50 -21.44 -4.20
C TRP A 296 1.58 -20.84 -3.15
N ILE A 297 2.12 -20.55 -1.97
CA ILE A 297 1.46 -19.75 -0.93
C ILE A 297 2.20 -18.42 -0.80
N MET A 298 1.56 -17.36 -1.29
CA MET A 298 2.12 -16.02 -1.35
C MET A 298 1.41 -15.09 -0.39
N VAL A 299 2.18 -14.28 0.32
CA VAL A 299 1.68 -13.16 1.13
C VAL A 299 2.34 -11.91 0.58
N THR A 300 1.56 -10.88 0.18
CA THR A 300 2.14 -9.67 -0.42
C THR A 300 3.18 -9.01 0.49
N GLU A 301 2.93 -8.93 1.79
CA GLU A 301 3.92 -8.52 2.78
C GLU A 301 3.71 -9.22 4.13
N THR A 302 4.71 -9.96 4.62
CA THR A 302 4.74 -10.52 5.97
C THR A 302 5.14 -9.45 6.99
N ARG A 303 4.36 -9.32 8.06
CA ARG A 303 4.48 -8.28 9.10
C ARG A 303 4.39 -8.83 10.53
N GLY A 304 3.93 -10.06 10.73
CA GLY A 304 3.67 -10.64 12.06
C GLY A 304 3.61 -12.17 12.10
N GLN A 305 2.80 -12.71 13.00
CA GLN A 305 2.77 -14.14 13.37
C GLN A 305 2.51 -15.11 12.21
N GLU A 306 1.93 -14.65 11.10
CA GLU A 306 1.77 -15.44 9.87
C GLU A 306 3.10 -15.92 9.28
N ALA A 307 4.23 -15.28 9.63
CA ALA A 307 5.57 -15.78 9.33
C ALA A 307 5.77 -17.24 9.77
N TYR A 308 5.22 -17.66 10.92
CA TYR A 308 5.30 -19.05 11.35
C TYR A 308 4.56 -20.00 10.38
N GLU A 309 3.35 -19.61 9.97
CA GLU A 309 2.55 -20.41 9.02
C GLU A 309 3.20 -20.51 7.65
N MET A 310 3.95 -19.49 7.23
CA MET A 310 4.75 -19.55 6.01
C MET A 310 5.91 -20.53 6.12
N ILE A 311 6.59 -20.61 7.28
CA ILE A 311 7.59 -21.67 7.53
C ILE A 311 6.91 -23.06 7.48
N GLN A 312 5.74 -23.22 8.13
CA GLN A 312 5.00 -24.49 8.10
C GLN A 312 4.49 -24.88 6.70
N ALA A 313 4.12 -23.91 5.87
CA ALA A 313 3.76 -24.13 4.46
C ALA A 313 4.97 -24.69 3.67
N VAL A 314 6.14 -24.08 3.84
CA VAL A 314 7.40 -24.53 3.23
C VAL A 314 7.78 -25.94 3.70
N LEU A 315 7.73 -26.22 5.01
CA LEU A 315 8.00 -27.54 5.59
C LEU A 315 7.02 -28.63 5.13
N SER A 316 5.84 -28.26 4.64
CA SER A 316 4.86 -29.18 4.05
C SER A 316 4.92 -29.26 2.52
N GLY A 317 5.96 -28.70 1.90
CA GLY A 317 6.25 -28.84 0.46
C GLY A 317 5.61 -27.78 -0.44
N HIS A 318 5.09 -26.68 0.12
CA HIS A 318 4.58 -25.56 -0.66
C HIS A 318 5.69 -24.53 -0.94
N SER A 319 5.71 -23.97 -2.14
CA SER A 319 6.62 -22.87 -2.46
C SER A 319 6.06 -21.53 -1.99
N ILE A 320 6.94 -20.58 -1.64
CA ILE A 320 6.55 -19.24 -1.20
C ILE A 320 7.24 -18.14 -1.99
N ILE A 321 6.50 -17.05 -2.21
CA ILE A 321 7.07 -15.74 -2.46
C ILE A 321 6.41 -14.78 -1.49
N THR A 322 7.21 -13.98 -0.80
CA THR A 322 6.70 -12.89 0.05
C THR A 322 7.65 -11.71 0.09
N SER A 323 7.20 -10.62 0.69
CA SER A 323 8.05 -9.48 0.99
C SER A 323 8.01 -9.07 2.46
N LEU A 324 9.05 -8.41 2.94
CA LEU A 324 9.10 -7.84 4.28
C LEU A 324 9.95 -6.57 4.35
N HIS A 325 9.91 -5.90 5.49
CA HIS A 325 10.80 -4.78 5.78
C HIS A 325 12.06 -5.25 6.53
N ALA A 326 13.21 -5.07 5.88
CA ALA A 326 14.56 -5.24 6.41
C ALA A 326 15.51 -4.22 5.74
N THR A 327 16.67 -3.99 6.36
CA THR A 327 17.73 -3.08 5.90
C THR A 327 18.71 -3.72 4.90
N GLU A 328 18.72 -5.06 4.84
CA GLU A 328 19.60 -5.90 4.02
C GLU A 328 18.97 -7.31 3.91
N ALA A 329 19.42 -8.13 2.95
CA ALA A 329 18.93 -9.49 2.76
C ALA A 329 19.37 -10.43 3.90
N ARG A 330 20.58 -10.24 4.45
CA ARG A 330 21.11 -11.08 5.55
C ARG A 330 20.29 -10.96 6.84
N ALA A 331 19.54 -9.87 7.02
CA ALA A 331 18.64 -9.68 8.15
C ALA A 331 17.28 -10.43 8.01
N ILE A 332 16.96 -10.98 6.83
CA ILE A 332 15.67 -11.64 6.56
C ILE A 332 15.33 -12.75 7.58
N PRO A 333 16.21 -13.74 7.87
CA PRO A 333 15.87 -14.82 8.80
C PRO A 333 15.51 -14.30 10.19
N SER A 334 16.30 -13.38 10.73
CA SER A 334 16.05 -12.76 12.04
C SER A 334 14.74 -11.94 12.06
N ARG A 335 14.36 -11.30 10.95
CA ARG A 335 13.06 -10.62 10.83
C ARG A 335 11.91 -11.63 10.82
N PHE A 336 12.03 -12.73 10.07
CA PHE A 336 11.02 -13.79 10.00
C PHE A 336 10.80 -14.46 11.37
N ILE A 337 11.88 -14.80 12.07
CA ILE A 337 11.86 -15.38 13.43
C ILE A 337 11.15 -14.44 14.42
N ASN A 338 11.54 -13.15 14.43
CA ASN A 338 10.93 -12.17 15.33
C ASN A 338 9.42 -11.99 15.05
N MET A 339 9.00 -12.02 13.79
CA MET A 339 7.58 -11.96 13.40
C MET A 339 6.82 -13.23 13.82
N ALA A 340 7.40 -14.42 13.60
CA ALA A 340 6.82 -15.69 14.05
C ALA A 340 6.61 -15.73 15.57
N LYS A 341 7.59 -15.26 16.34
CA LYS A 341 7.54 -15.18 17.81
C LYS A 341 6.50 -14.20 18.37
N MET A 342 5.85 -13.37 17.55
CA MET A 342 4.76 -12.50 18.01
C MET A 342 3.49 -13.27 18.40
N GLY A 343 3.28 -14.47 17.84
CA GLY A 343 2.11 -15.31 18.13
C GLY A 343 2.43 -16.66 18.76
N TYR A 344 3.70 -17.04 18.88
CA TYR A 344 4.13 -18.40 19.23
C TYR A 344 5.41 -18.42 20.06
N GLU A 345 5.46 -19.28 21.08
CA GLU A 345 6.70 -19.58 21.82
C GLU A 345 7.50 -20.65 21.04
N LEU A 346 8.59 -20.22 20.40
CA LEU A 346 9.37 -21.03 19.46
C LEU A 346 10.87 -20.90 19.73
N SER A 347 11.62 -21.97 19.43
CA SER A 347 13.09 -21.95 19.46
C SER A 347 13.62 -21.14 18.27
N GLU A 348 14.42 -20.11 18.54
CA GLU A 348 15.04 -19.28 17.49
C GLU A 348 15.98 -20.10 16.60
N ASP A 349 16.80 -20.98 17.19
CA ASP A 349 17.76 -21.79 16.45
C ASP A 349 17.07 -22.79 15.52
N ALA A 350 15.95 -23.40 15.95
CA ALA A 350 15.18 -24.31 15.11
C ALA A 350 14.58 -23.57 13.90
N LEU A 351 13.90 -22.44 14.12
CA LEU A 351 13.35 -21.63 13.02
C LEU A 351 14.45 -21.09 12.08
N LYS A 352 15.62 -20.73 12.63
CA LYS A 352 16.76 -20.26 11.84
C LYS A 352 17.34 -21.38 10.96
N GLN A 353 17.37 -22.61 11.47
CA GLN A 353 17.76 -23.79 10.71
C GLN A 353 16.72 -24.12 9.63
N ASP A 354 15.43 -24.11 9.95
CA ASP A 354 14.34 -24.33 8.98
C ASP A 354 14.40 -23.30 7.84
N ILE A 355 14.50 -22.00 8.18
CA ILE A 355 14.63 -20.93 7.17
C ILE A 355 15.86 -21.19 6.30
N ARG A 356 17.03 -21.48 6.88
CA ARG A 356 18.26 -21.70 6.10
C ARG A 356 18.28 -22.98 5.27
N MET A 357 17.50 -23.99 5.64
CA MET A 357 17.44 -25.26 4.94
C MET A 357 16.45 -25.21 3.76
N TYR A 358 15.31 -24.53 3.94
CA TYR A 358 14.19 -24.59 3.00
C TYR A 358 13.88 -23.27 2.27
N PHE A 359 14.26 -22.11 2.78
CA PHE A 359 14.16 -20.85 2.03
C PHE A 359 15.39 -20.78 1.13
N ASP A 360 15.22 -20.46 -0.15
CA ASP A 360 16.34 -20.48 -1.10
C ASP A 360 17.00 -19.10 -1.18
N PHE A 361 16.23 -18.03 -1.45
CA PHE A 361 16.80 -16.71 -1.75
C PHE A 361 16.21 -15.57 -0.91
N GLY A 362 17.09 -14.86 -0.22
CA GLY A 362 16.86 -13.55 0.36
C GLY A 362 17.25 -12.45 -0.62
N ILE A 363 16.28 -11.70 -1.12
CA ILE A 363 16.47 -10.64 -2.11
C ILE A 363 16.39 -9.30 -1.40
N HIS A 364 17.27 -8.33 -1.70
CA HIS A 364 17.17 -6.97 -1.19
C HIS A 364 17.19 -5.94 -2.31
N ILE A 365 16.22 -5.02 -2.28
CA ILE A 365 16.08 -3.93 -3.24
C ILE A 365 16.18 -2.57 -2.54
N ARG A 366 16.81 -1.62 -3.22
CA ARG A 366 17.05 -0.25 -2.71
C ARG A 366 16.51 0.78 -3.68
N LYS A 367 16.44 2.02 -3.20
CA LYS A 367 16.19 3.20 -4.02
C LYS A 367 17.22 4.27 -3.70
N ALA A 368 17.63 5.03 -4.71
CA ALA A 368 18.47 6.22 -4.61
C ALA A 368 17.75 7.41 -5.26
N LYS A 369 18.19 8.64 -4.96
CA LYS A 369 17.81 9.82 -5.73
C LYS A 369 18.95 10.19 -6.67
N TYR A 370 18.62 10.59 -7.90
CA TYR A 370 19.56 11.04 -8.91
C TYR A 370 18.90 12.13 -9.77
N HIS A 371 19.48 13.35 -9.78
CA HIS A 371 18.91 14.55 -10.44
C HIS A 371 17.42 14.81 -10.15
N GLY A 372 16.91 14.39 -8.98
CA GLY A 372 15.51 14.54 -8.57
C GLY A 372 14.65 13.27 -8.74
N HIS A 373 15.09 12.32 -9.57
CA HIS A 373 14.36 11.07 -9.87
C HIS A 373 14.72 9.93 -8.91
N VAL A 374 13.81 8.97 -8.72
CA VAL A 374 13.95 7.84 -7.80
C VAL A 374 14.35 6.57 -8.55
N VAL A 375 15.66 6.32 -8.60
CA VAL A 375 16.26 5.12 -9.19
C VAL A 375 16.06 3.94 -8.23
N ARG A 376 15.29 2.92 -8.64
CA ARG A 376 15.03 1.69 -7.88
C ARG A 376 15.86 0.55 -8.48
N TYR A 377 16.55 -0.23 -7.64
CA TYR A 377 17.51 -1.24 -8.12
C TYR A 377 17.60 -2.46 -7.21
N LEU A 378 17.96 -3.61 -7.79
CA LEU A 378 18.36 -4.81 -7.05
C LEU A 378 19.68 -4.52 -6.34
N SER A 379 19.74 -4.62 -5.02
CA SER A 379 20.97 -4.31 -4.27
C SER A 379 21.78 -5.55 -3.96
N GLU A 380 21.14 -6.67 -3.61
CA GLU A 380 21.81 -7.95 -3.36
C GLU A 380 20.84 -9.12 -3.41
N ILE A 381 21.38 -10.31 -3.68
CA ILE A 381 20.72 -11.60 -3.44
C ILE A 381 21.65 -12.46 -2.59
N ILE A 382 21.07 -13.05 -1.55
CA ILE A 382 21.68 -14.03 -0.66
C ILE A 382 20.98 -15.36 -0.89
N GLU A 383 21.74 -16.43 -1.11
CA GLU A 383 21.26 -17.81 -1.01
C GLU A 383 21.41 -18.26 0.45
N PHE A 384 20.31 -18.68 1.07
CA PHE A 384 20.38 -19.18 2.45
C PHE A 384 20.92 -20.61 2.46
N ASN A 385 21.72 -20.92 3.48
CA ASN A 385 22.33 -22.24 3.62
C ASN A 385 22.63 -22.52 5.10
N PRO A 386 22.39 -23.74 5.63
CA PRO A 386 22.68 -24.07 7.02
C PRO A 386 24.14 -23.83 7.42
N ASP A 387 25.08 -24.09 6.50
CA ASP A 387 26.53 -23.96 6.70
C ASP A 387 27.04 -22.51 6.55
N GLY A 388 26.21 -21.59 6.03
CA GLY A 388 26.54 -20.18 5.89
C GLY A 388 25.95 -19.53 4.62
N ASP A 389 25.20 -18.44 4.81
CA ASP A 389 24.46 -17.78 3.72
C ASP A 389 25.40 -17.13 2.69
N ARG A 390 25.25 -17.49 1.42
CA ARG A 390 26.14 -17.09 0.31
C ARG A 390 25.59 -15.85 -0.38
N THR A 391 26.43 -14.87 -0.67
CA THR A 391 26.01 -13.79 -1.60
C THR A 391 26.08 -14.34 -3.03
N ILE A 392 25.05 -14.10 -3.84
CA ILE A 392 24.94 -14.53 -5.25
C ILE A 392 25.13 -13.34 -6.19
N PHE A 393 24.55 -12.19 -5.81
CA PHE A 393 24.60 -10.95 -6.57
C PHE A 393 24.72 -9.78 -5.58
N LYS A 394 25.46 -8.74 -5.97
CA LYS A 394 25.52 -7.47 -5.25
C LYS A 394 25.67 -6.33 -6.25
N GLN A 395 24.92 -5.26 -6.07
CA GLN A 395 24.97 -4.06 -6.91
C GLN A 395 24.82 -2.80 -6.03
N ARG A 396 25.61 -1.78 -6.37
CA ARG A 396 25.53 -0.43 -5.79
C ARG A 396 25.34 0.58 -6.91
N PHE A 397 24.56 1.62 -6.64
CA PHE A 397 24.40 2.76 -7.55
C PHE A 397 25.18 3.96 -6.98
N VAL A 398 26.09 4.51 -7.78
CA VAL A 398 26.89 5.69 -7.42
C VAL A 398 26.95 6.63 -8.62
N ASP A 399 26.45 7.86 -8.43
CA ASP A 399 26.57 9.00 -9.36
C ASP A 399 26.29 8.66 -10.83
N GLY A 400 25.17 7.96 -11.08
CA GLY A 400 24.71 7.60 -12.42
C GLY A 400 25.18 6.23 -12.91
N VAL A 401 26.03 5.52 -12.18
CA VAL A 401 26.60 4.22 -12.58
C VAL A 401 26.22 3.12 -11.58
N PHE A 402 25.75 2.00 -12.11
CA PHE A 402 25.62 0.74 -11.37
C PHE A 402 26.94 -0.02 -11.41
N TYR A 403 27.47 -0.38 -10.25
CA TYR A 403 28.59 -1.30 -10.10
C TYR A 403 28.05 -2.59 -9.52
N PHE A 404 28.28 -3.72 -10.18
CA PHE A 404 27.75 -5.01 -9.76
C PHE A 404 28.78 -6.14 -9.83
N GLU A 405 28.58 -7.11 -8.96
CA GLU A 405 29.37 -8.32 -8.85
C GLU A 405 28.45 -9.53 -8.60
N THR A 406 28.82 -10.67 -9.19
CA THR A 406 28.17 -11.97 -9.04
C THR A 406 29.12 -12.97 -8.39
N PHE A 407 28.55 -14.07 -7.89
CA PHE A 407 29.25 -15.15 -7.21
C PHE A 407 28.61 -16.49 -7.58
N ASP A 408 29.24 -17.62 -7.21
CA ASP A 408 28.67 -18.94 -7.44
C ASP A 408 27.34 -19.20 -6.71
N VAL A 409 26.34 -19.69 -7.47
CA VAL A 409 25.14 -20.34 -6.94
C VAL A 409 25.44 -21.76 -6.46
N SER A 410 24.69 -22.26 -5.45
CA SER A 410 24.87 -23.62 -4.95
C SER A 410 24.60 -24.71 -6.00
N GLN A 411 25.19 -25.88 -5.76
CA GLN A 411 24.91 -27.07 -6.57
C GLN A 411 23.42 -27.44 -6.52
N LYS A 412 22.76 -27.36 -5.35
CA LYS A 412 21.30 -27.56 -5.17
C LYS A 412 20.45 -26.71 -6.14
N PHE A 413 20.89 -25.50 -6.48
CA PHE A 413 20.19 -24.67 -7.46
C PHE A 413 20.52 -25.07 -8.90
N LYS A 414 21.78 -25.39 -9.20
CA LYS A 414 22.21 -25.90 -10.51
C LYS A 414 21.49 -27.21 -10.87
N ASP A 415 21.41 -28.15 -9.94
CA ASP A 415 20.74 -29.44 -10.10
C ASP A 415 19.26 -29.24 -10.45
N ARG A 416 18.54 -28.37 -9.73
CA ARG A 416 17.13 -28.03 -10.04
C ARG A 416 16.95 -27.38 -11.41
N ILE A 417 17.90 -26.56 -11.84
CA ILE A 417 17.88 -25.92 -13.18
C ILE A 417 18.04 -26.98 -14.28
N GLU A 418 18.95 -27.94 -14.08
CA GLU A 418 19.20 -29.05 -15.00
C GLU A 418 18.00 -30.02 -15.04
N GLU A 419 17.45 -30.41 -13.88
CA GLU A 419 16.22 -31.22 -13.77
C GLU A 419 15.03 -30.55 -14.49
N ALA A 420 14.91 -29.23 -14.39
CA ALA A 420 13.87 -28.46 -15.08
C ALA A 420 14.21 -28.16 -16.56
N SER A 421 15.38 -28.58 -17.05
CA SER A 421 15.87 -28.32 -18.42
C SER A 421 15.88 -26.82 -18.79
N ILE A 422 16.26 -25.96 -17.85
CA ILE A 422 16.32 -24.51 -18.03
C ILE A 422 17.73 -24.09 -18.42
N GLU A 423 17.89 -23.44 -19.57
CA GLU A 423 19.12 -22.72 -19.88
C GLU A 423 19.16 -21.40 -19.10
N LEU A 424 20.20 -21.24 -18.27
CA LEU A 424 20.50 -20.01 -17.52
C LEU A 424 21.96 -19.59 -17.76
N ASP A 425 22.15 -18.54 -18.56
CA ASP A 425 23.45 -17.88 -18.71
C ASP A 425 23.69 -16.90 -17.54
N PHE A 426 24.13 -17.45 -16.41
CA PHE A 426 24.49 -16.67 -15.22
C PHE A 426 26.01 -16.56 -15.10
N PRO A 427 26.61 -15.37 -15.29
CA PRO A 427 28.06 -15.21 -15.19
C PRO A 427 28.48 -15.28 -13.71
N ALA A 428 29.12 -16.37 -13.28
CA ALA A 428 29.62 -16.52 -11.91
C ALA A 428 30.95 -15.77 -11.68
N ASN A 429 31.16 -15.25 -10.47
CA ASN A 429 32.39 -14.56 -10.05
C ASN A 429 32.82 -13.40 -10.96
N PHE A 430 31.85 -12.72 -11.56
CA PHE A 430 32.03 -11.65 -12.53
C PHE A 430 31.83 -10.28 -11.88
N LYS A 431 32.55 -9.26 -12.37
CA LYS A 431 32.36 -7.85 -11.95
C LYS A 431 32.25 -6.97 -13.17
N SER A 432 31.32 -6.02 -13.13
CA SER A 432 31.16 -5.02 -14.18
C SER A 432 30.48 -3.77 -13.66
N GLU A 433 30.49 -2.74 -14.50
CA GLU A 433 29.74 -1.52 -14.33
C GLU A 433 28.81 -1.30 -15.51
N ARG A 434 27.76 -0.51 -15.29
CA ARG A 434 26.78 -0.15 -16.32
C ARG A 434 26.20 1.22 -15.99
N PRO A 435 26.27 2.20 -16.90
CA PRO A 435 25.61 3.48 -16.68
C PRO A 435 24.10 3.29 -16.59
N LEU A 436 23.43 4.18 -15.86
CA LEU A 436 21.99 4.37 -15.99
C LEU A 436 21.72 4.88 -17.41
N ASP A 437 20.86 4.14 -18.11
CA ASP A 437 20.46 4.34 -19.51
C ASP A 437 20.45 5.82 -19.96
N PRO A 438 21.29 6.23 -20.93
CA PRO A 438 21.38 7.61 -21.39
C PRO A 438 20.08 8.20 -21.96
N GLU A 439 19.17 7.39 -22.53
CA GLU A 439 17.89 7.93 -23.03
C GLU A 439 17.02 8.38 -21.85
N LYS A 440 16.99 7.59 -20.77
CA LYS A 440 16.39 8.01 -19.50
C LYS A 440 17.17 9.14 -18.85
N ALA A 441 18.51 9.13 -18.91
CA ALA A 441 19.34 10.19 -18.35
C ALA A 441 19.18 11.55 -19.05
N SER A 442 18.94 11.54 -20.36
CA SER A 442 18.73 12.75 -21.17
C SER A 442 17.42 13.49 -20.84
N SER A 443 16.47 12.79 -20.22
CA SER A 443 15.22 13.37 -19.70
C SER A 443 15.37 13.99 -18.30
N PHE A 444 16.50 13.76 -17.62
CA PHE A 444 16.78 14.37 -16.32
C PHE A 444 17.31 15.80 -16.52
N GLU A 445 16.41 16.78 -16.57
CA GLU A 445 16.83 18.17 -16.35
C GLU A 445 17.51 18.26 -14.99
N SER A 446 18.76 18.70 -14.97
CA SER A 446 19.52 18.81 -13.72
C SER A 446 18.88 19.87 -12.83
N THR A 447 18.09 19.42 -11.85
CA THR A 447 17.58 20.21 -10.72
C THR A 447 18.70 20.83 -9.87
N ILE A 448 19.94 20.39 -10.07
CA ILE A 448 21.16 21.04 -9.59
C ILE A 448 21.58 22.07 -10.64
N PRO A 449 21.53 23.38 -10.36
CA PRO A 449 22.05 24.39 -11.26
C PRO A 449 23.53 24.14 -11.53
N LEU A 450 23.92 24.18 -12.80
CA LEU A 450 25.32 23.99 -13.21
C LEU A 450 25.97 25.32 -13.61
N ASP A 451 27.29 25.37 -13.46
CA ASP A 451 28.14 26.45 -13.94
C ASP A 451 28.45 26.26 -15.44
N LYS A 452 29.16 27.23 -16.03
CA LYS A 452 29.57 27.19 -17.45
C LYS A 452 30.53 26.04 -17.82
N ASN A 453 31.00 25.27 -16.84
CA ASN A 453 31.88 24.11 -17.02
C ASN A 453 31.18 22.78 -16.66
N GLY A 454 29.86 22.79 -16.43
CA GLY A 454 29.07 21.60 -16.08
C GLY A 454 29.23 21.13 -14.62
N ARG A 455 29.80 21.95 -13.72
CA ARG A 455 29.93 21.64 -12.29
C ARG A 455 28.78 22.25 -11.49
N PRO A 456 28.42 21.73 -10.30
CA PRO A 456 27.41 22.35 -9.45
C PRO A 456 27.71 23.83 -9.15
N ASP A 457 26.77 24.71 -9.51
CA ASP A 457 26.83 26.14 -9.25
C ASP A 457 26.41 26.41 -7.79
N HIS A 458 27.38 26.29 -6.88
CA HIS A 458 27.17 26.49 -5.45
C HIS A 458 26.56 27.86 -5.10
N ALA A 459 26.73 28.89 -5.94
CA ALA A 459 26.12 30.20 -5.71
C ALA A 459 24.60 30.16 -6.00
N LYS A 460 24.18 29.55 -7.11
CA LYS A 460 22.75 29.31 -7.41
C LYS A 460 22.10 28.34 -6.42
N ILE A 461 22.79 27.25 -6.05
CA ILE A 461 22.30 26.27 -5.05
C ILE A 461 22.04 26.96 -3.72
N LYS A 462 22.96 27.82 -3.25
CA LYS A 462 22.77 28.61 -2.02
C LYS A 462 21.63 29.62 -2.15
N ALA A 463 21.44 30.24 -3.32
CA ALA A 463 20.31 31.14 -3.58
C ALA A 463 18.95 30.43 -3.59
N MET A 464 18.91 29.12 -3.90
CA MET A 464 17.71 28.27 -3.77
C MET A 464 17.40 27.87 -2.32
N GLY A 465 18.20 28.30 -1.33
CA GLY A 465 17.98 27.97 0.09
C GLY A 465 18.22 26.50 0.44
N THR A 466 19.06 25.80 -0.33
CA THR A 466 19.34 24.36 -0.19
C THR A 466 20.83 24.07 -0.31
N THR A 467 21.24 22.82 -0.10
CA THR A 467 22.63 22.35 -0.27
C THR A 467 22.74 21.36 -1.44
N LEU A 468 23.97 21.14 -1.92
CA LEU A 468 24.22 20.12 -2.95
C LEU A 468 23.84 18.73 -2.43
N ASP A 469 24.12 18.41 -1.17
CA ASP A 469 23.78 17.12 -0.56
C ASP A 469 22.27 16.93 -0.38
N VAL A 470 21.49 17.99 -0.11
CA VAL A 470 20.03 17.94 -0.12
C VAL A 470 19.47 17.72 -1.52
N LEU A 471 20.01 18.40 -2.55
CA LEU A 471 19.62 18.19 -3.96
C LEU A 471 20.01 16.80 -4.47
N MET A 472 21.15 16.27 -4.03
CA MET A 472 21.61 14.89 -4.29
C MET A 472 20.88 13.86 -3.41
N GLY A 473 19.98 14.28 -2.51
CA GLY A 473 19.23 13.40 -1.62
C GLY A 473 20.07 12.65 -0.57
N ARG A 474 21.28 13.14 -0.28
CA ARG A 474 22.23 12.62 0.71
C ARG A 474 21.89 13.10 2.14
N GLU A 475 21.18 14.22 2.28
CA GLU A 475 20.67 14.74 3.56
C GLU A 475 19.18 15.12 3.53
N LYS A 476 18.56 15.27 4.70
CA LYS A 476 17.24 15.93 4.84
C LYS A 476 17.43 17.44 4.84
N ALA A 477 16.57 18.18 4.14
CA ALA A 477 16.60 19.64 4.11
C ALA A 477 16.56 20.24 5.53
N VAL A 478 17.57 21.03 5.87
CA VAL A 478 17.68 21.74 7.15
C VAL A 478 16.72 22.93 7.12
N HIS A 479 15.74 22.96 8.03
CA HIS A 479 15.00 24.19 8.30
C HIS A 479 15.93 25.20 8.99
N SER A 480 15.83 26.47 8.59
CA SER A 480 16.62 27.57 9.15
C SER A 480 16.59 27.54 10.68
N PRO A 481 17.74 27.61 11.37
CA PRO A 481 17.78 27.53 12.82
C PRO A 481 17.13 28.76 13.45
N VAL A 482 16.23 28.53 14.41
CA VAL A 482 15.89 29.53 15.42
C VAL A 482 17.11 29.69 16.33
N GLU A 483 17.51 30.93 16.61
CA GLU A 483 18.71 31.19 17.40
C GLU A 483 18.60 30.64 18.83
N GLY A 484 19.62 29.86 19.25
CA GLY A 484 19.87 29.56 20.65
C GLY A 484 19.71 28.11 21.09
N GLU A 485 20.60 27.22 20.65
CA GLU A 485 20.99 26.04 21.45
C GLU A 485 22.42 25.60 21.11
N ASN A 486 23.18 25.17 22.12
CA ASN A 486 24.62 24.86 21.99
C ASN A 486 24.85 23.54 21.23
N SER A 487 25.78 23.55 20.27
CA SER A 487 26.23 22.34 19.58
C SER A 487 26.97 21.38 20.52
N LEU A 488 26.61 20.11 20.45
CA LEU A 488 27.41 19.00 20.98
C LEU A 488 28.16 18.37 19.80
N ASP A 489 29.47 18.56 19.77
CA ASP A 489 30.33 17.91 18.78
C ASP A 489 30.43 16.41 19.08
N TYR A 490 30.31 15.60 18.03
CA TYR A 490 30.58 14.15 18.06
C TYR A 490 31.68 13.85 17.05
N ASP A 491 32.86 13.46 17.53
CA ASP A 491 33.92 12.96 16.66
C ASP A 491 33.52 11.62 16.04
N THR A 492 33.70 11.52 14.72
CA THR A 492 33.51 10.29 13.95
C THR A 492 34.84 9.80 13.42
N ASN A 493 35.04 8.48 13.39
CA ASN A 493 36.20 7.91 12.71
C ASN A 493 35.99 7.91 11.18
N GLN A 494 37.03 7.57 10.42
CA GLN A 494 37.07 7.76 8.96
C GLN A 494 36.01 6.97 8.15
N ASP A 495 35.33 6.00 8.77
CA ASP A 495 34.24 5.23 8.15
C ASP A 495 32.83 5.65 8.62
N GLY A 496 32.71 6.71 9.44
CA GLY A 496 31.44 7.39 9.70
C GLY A 496 30.47 6.72 10.69
N TYR A 497 30.93 5.80 11.53
CA TYR A 497 30.10 5.14 12.55
C TYR A 497 30.45 5.58 13.98
N ILE A 498 29.42 5.86 14.79
CA ILE A 498 29.57 6.10 16.24
C ILE A 498 29.67 4.74 16.95
N THR A 499 30.83 4.44 17.54
CA THR A 499 31.08 3.20 18.30
C THR A 499 30.83 3.37 19.80
N PRO A 500 30.18 2.42 20.49
CA PRO A 500 30.14 2.38 21.95
C PRO A 500 31.42 1.71 22.48
N GLU A 501 32.28 2.46 23.19
CA GLU A 501 33.47 1.88 23.83
C GLU A 501 33.13 1.01 25.06
N VAL A 502 33.92 -0.04 25.25
CA VAL A 502 33.88 -0.95 26.41
C VAL A 502 35.28 -1.01 27.03
N GLY A 503 35.47 -0.54 28.28
CA GLY A 503 36.79 -0.69 28.92
C GLY A 503 37.09 0.12 30.19
N SER A 504 36.55 -0.33 31.34
CA SER A 504 37.16 -0.24 32.69
C SER A 504 37.97 1.00 33.17
N SER A 505 37.49 1.59 34.28
CA SER A 505 38.22 1.90 35.54
C SER A 505 38.32 3.38 36.03
N SER A 506 38.34 3.52 37.36
CA SER A 506 38.67 4.70 38.20
C SER A 506 37.72 5.93 38.28
N VAL A 507 36.82 5.87 39.28
CA VAL A 507 36.41 6.91 40.24
C VAL A 507 36.84 8.39 40.02
N SER A 508 35.89 9.32 39.83
CA SER A 508 35.50 10.35 40.85
C SER A 508 34.48 11.40 40.35
N SER A 509 33.69 11.94 41.31
CA SER A 509 32.95 13.24 41.37
C SER A 509 32.55 14.05 40.11
N SER A 510 31.41 14.78 40.06
CA SER A 510 30.23 14.84 40.94
C SER A 510 29.16 15.79 40.33
N ALA A 511 28.08 15.26 39.75
CA ALA A 511 26.87 16.06 39.40
C ALA A 511 25.62 15.18 39.19
N THR A 512 25.79 14.04 38.53
CA THR A 512 24.69 13.23 37.98
C THR A 512 23.81 12.54 39.04
N SER A 513 24.37 12.21 40.22
CA SER A 513 23.67 11.43 41.26
C SER A 513 22.52 12.15 41.97
N LYS A 514 22.33 13.46 41.79
CA LYS A 514 21.19 14.19 42.38
C LYS A 514 19.89 14.10 41.57
N LYS A 515 19.95 14.00 40.23
CA LYS A 515 18.74 13.94 39.38
C LYS A 515 18.06 12.56 39.39
N ILE A 516 18.83 11.46 39.44
CA ILE A 516 18.31 10.08 39.43
C ILE A 516 17.48 9.77 40.70
N ASN A 517 17.93 10.24 41.87
CA ASN A 517 17.19 10.07 43.14
C ASN A 517 15.91 10.93 43.23
N GLN A 518 15.78 11.99 42.43
CA GLN A 518 14.58 12.82 42.37
C GLN A 518 13.49 12.19 41.48
N ALA A 519 13.88 11.41 40.46
CA ALA A 519 12.97 10.64 39.63
C ALA A 519 12.37 9.43 40.38
N LYS A 520 13.19 8.64 41.10
CA LYS A 520 12.70 7.49 41.87
C LYS A 520 11.66 7.87 42.94
N ARG A 521 11.90 8.96 43.69
CA ARG A 521 10.95 9.50 44.69
C ARG A 521 9.62 10.01 44.10
N ARG A 522 9.54 10.28 42.79
CA ARG A 522 8.27 10.65 42.13
C ARG A 522 7.43 9.43 41.72
N MET A 523 8.05 8.27 41.48
CA MET A 523 7.32 7.03 41.22
C MET A 523 6.77 6.41 42.51
N GLU A 524 7.59 6.32 43.57
CA GLU A 524 7.17 5.73 44.87
C GLU A 524 6.01 6.48 45.56
N ASN A 525 5.82 7.77 45.25
CA ASN A 525 4.70 8.56 45.80
C ASN A 525 3.38 8.37 45.04
N ASN A 526 3.39 7.85 43.80
CA ASN A 526 2.18 7.72 42.99
C ASN A 526 1.45 6.38 43.23
N GLU A 527 2.15 5.37 43.77
CA GLU A 527 1.56 4.08 44.15
C GLU A 527 0.92 4.08 45.55
N ARG A 528 1.06 5.17 46.33
CA ARG A 528 0.57 5.26 47.73
C ARG A 528 -0.79 5.95 47.93
N THR A 529 -1.55 6.23 46.87
CA THR A 529 -2.84 6.95 46.96
C THR A 529 -4.06 6.17 46.49
N ARG A 530 -3.96 4.85 46.27
CA ARG A 530 -5.12 3.98 45.96
C ARG A 530 -5.14 2.68 46.79
N GLU A 531 -5.36 2.81 48.10
CA GLU A 531 -5.94 1.71 48.89
C GLU A 531 -6.58 2.24 50.20
N LYS A 532 -7.85 1.90 50.45
CA LYS A 532 -8.54 2.05 51.74
C LYS A 532 -9.51 0.87 51.93
N PRO A 533 -9.49 0.16 53.07
CA PRO A 533 -10.33 -1.01 53.29
C PRO A 533 -11.71 -0.66 53.85
N SER A 534 -12.71 -1.49 53.56
CA SER A 534 -14.05 -1.47 54.17
C SER A 534 -14.36 -2.80 54.90
N ARG A 535 -15.21 -2.71 55.92
CA ARG A 535 -15.35 -3.69 57.03
C ARG A 535 -16.09 -4.99 56.66
N PRO A 536 -15.87 -6.10 57.40
CA PRO A 536 -16.61 -7.36 57.25
C PRO A 536 -17.93 -7.37 58.05
N VAL A 537 -18.94 -8.10 57.54
CA VAL A 537 -20.15 -8.51 58.28
C VAL A 537 -20.43 -10.00 58.02
N LYS A 538 -20.96 -10.67 59.05
CA LYS A 538 -21.09 -12.13 59.22
C LYS A 538 -22.06 -12.80 58.25
N ILE A 539 -21.77 -14.06 57.90
CA ILE A 539 -22.78 -15.08 57.56
C ILE A 539 -22.54 -16.31 58.46
N LYS A 540 -23.62 -17.02 58.82
CA LYS A 540 -23.67 -18.06 59.87
C LYS A 540 -23.17 -19.44 59.41
N GLU A 541 -22.78 -20.24 60.38
CA GLU A 541 -22.62 -21.69 60.30
C GLU A 541 -23.95 -22.40 59.99
N ASP A 542 -23.90 -23.52 59.26
CA ASP A 542 -24.54 -24.76 59.74
C ASP A 542 -23.80 -26.01 59.22
N LYS A 543 -24.08 -27.16 59.84
CA LYS A 543 -23.18 -28.31 60.01
C LYS A 543 -23.21 -29.30 58.83
N THR A 544 -22.10 -30.00 58.59
CA THR A 544 -21.93 -31.45 58.91
C THR A 544 -20.60 -32.02 58.38
N ILE A 545 -20.01 -32.95 59.14
CA ILE A 545 -18.87 -33.82 58.76
C ILE A 545 -19.28 -35.25 59.16
N PRO A 546 -19.02 -36.28 58.35
CA PRO A 546 -17.97 -37.27 58.71
C PRO A 546 -17.13 -37.71 57.48
N THR A 547 -15.80 -37.54 57.48
CA THR A 547 -14.79 -38.57 57.84
C THR A 547 -14.95 -39.97 57.22
N ARG A 548 -14.01 -40.38 56.33
CA ARG A 548 -13.01 -41.48 56.58
C ARG A 548 -12.21 -41.97 55.34
N LEU A 549 -10.90 -42.11 55.54
CA LEU A 549 -9.96 -43.20 55.16
C LEU A 549 -9.80 -43.74 53.70
N ASN A 550 -8.55 -43.63 53.22
CA ASN A 550 -7.68 -44.66 52.57
C ASN A 550 -8.22 -45.62 51.47
N LYS A 551 -7.64 -45.46 50.25
CA LYS A 551 -6.92 -46.45 49.36
C LYS A 551 -7.56 -47.84 49.03
N PRO A 552 -7.14 -48.52 47.93
CA PRO A 552 -6.63 -48.07 46.62
C PRO A 552 -7.12 -48.93 45.39
N VAL A 553 -6.60 -48.63 44.18
CA VAL A 553 -6.57 -49.47 42.95
C VAL A 553 -7.91 -49.82 42.26
N GLY A 554 -8.04 -49.40 40.99
CA GLY A 554 -9.05 -49.88 40.04
C GLY A 554 -8.79 -49.32 38.63
N LYS A 555 -8.87 -50.16 37.59
CA LYS A 555 -8.49 -49.78 36.20
C LYS A 555 -9.61 -49.02 35.45
N GLN A 556 -9.16 -48.41 34.35
CA GLN A 556 -9.77 -48.43 33.00
C GLN A 556 -10.59 -47.23 32.49
N LEU A 557 -10.31 -46.97 31.20
CA LEU A 557 -11.17 -46.45 30.12
C LEU A 557 -11.19 -44.95 29.78
N SER A 558 -11.01 -44.75 28.48
CA SER A 558 -11.13 -43.57 27.64
C SER A 558 -12.48 -42.86 27.75
N ASN A 559 -12.46 -41.53 27.78
CA ASN A 559 -13.63 -40.69 27.52
C ASN A 559 -13.50 -39.96 26.18
N GLN A 560 -14.37 -40.30 25.22
CA GLN A 560 -14.74 -39.41 24.12
C GLN A 560 -15.75 -38.37 24.65
N PRO A 561 -15.74 -37.10 24.18
CA PRO A 561 -16.83 -36.17 24.44
C PRO A 561 -18.11 -36.58 23.70
N GLN A 562 -19.23 -36.64 24.42
CA GLN A 562 -20.55 -36.90 23.83
C GLN A 562 -20.97 -35.74 22.91
N ARG A 563 -21.47 -36.04 21.70
CA ARG A 563 -22.14 -35.06 20.85
C ARG A 563 -23.52 -34.71 21.43
N MET A 564 -23.77 -33.43 21.68
CA MET A 564 -25.13 -32.94 21.94
C MET A 564 -26.00 -33.04 20.68
N ALA A 565 -27.28 -33.39 20.85
CA ALA A 565 -28.25 -33.42 19.77
C ALA A 565 -28.66 -32.00 19.33
N PRO A 566 -28.86 -31.74 18.01
CA PRO A 566 -29.17 -30.40 17.52
C PRO A 566 -30.59 -29.93 17.88
N ASN A 567 -30.72 -28.62 18.01
CA ASN A 567 -31.93 -27.92 18.49
C ASN A 567 -33.09 -28.05 17.48
N PRO A 568 -34.32 -28.41 17.90
CA PRO A 568 -35.48 -28.55 17.00
C PRO A 568 -35.77 -27.34 16.11
N LYS A 569 -35.45 -26.12 16.56
CA LYS A 569 -35.61 -24.89 15.76
C LYS A 569 -34.67 -24.82 14.54
N GLN A 570 -33.47 -25.40 14.63
CA GLN A 570 -32.53 -25.42 13.49
C GLN A 570 -33.03 -26.35 12.38
N LYS A 571 -33.52 -27.55 12.73
CA LYS A 571 -34.11 -28.48 11.75
C LYS A 571 -35.27 -27.84 10.97
N ALA A 572 -36.13 -27.07 11.63
CA ALA A 572 -37.25 -26.38 10.97
C ALA A 572 -36.78 -25.29 9.97
N GLN A 573 -35.68 -24.58 10.28
CA GLN A 573 -35.07 -23.63 9.34
C GLN A 573 -34.38 -24.33 8.17
N GLU A 574 -33.66 -25.43 8.41
CA GLU A 574 -33.02 -26.23 7.35
C GLU A 574 -34.06 -26.80 6.38
N GLN A 575 -35.18 -27.32 6.89
CA GLN A 575 -36.31 -27.81 6.06
C GLN A 575 -36.84 -26.72 5.12
N SER A 576 -37.09 -25.52 5.66
CA SER A 576 -37.58 -24.35 4.92
C SER A 576 -36.62 -23.90 3.80
N ILE A 577 -35.31 -23.87 4.08
CA ILE A 577 -34.30 -23.53 3.07
C ILE A 577 -34.25 -24.58 1.96
N LEU A 578 -34.35 -25.87 2.30
CA LEU A 578 -34.33 -26.96 1.33
C LEU A 578 -35.55 -26.90 0.38
N ASP A 579 -36.72 -26.56 0.90
CA ASP A 579 -37.95 -26.39 0.10
C ASP A 579 -37.83 -25.20 -0.87
N ILE A 580 -37.28 -24.06 -0.43
CA ILE A 580 -37.01 -22.90 -1.30
C ILE A 580 -36.03 -23.23 -2.42
N VAL A 581 -34.96 -24.00 -2.13
CA VAL A 581 -33.98 -24.44 -3.14
C VAL A 581 -34.63 -25.39 -4.16
N ASN A 582 -35.47 -26.31 -3.72
CA ASN A 582 -36.21 -27.23 -4.59
C ASN A 582 -37.26 -26.49 -5.45
N GLN A 583 -37.91 -25.47 -4.91
CA GLN A 583 -38.85 -24.63 -5.65
C GLN A 583 -38.15 -23.82 -6.76
N LYS A 584 -36.97 -23.24 -6.47
CA LYS A 584 -36.13 -22.58 -7.50
C LYS A 584 -35.63 -23.55 -8.56
N ARG A 585 -35.19 -24.77 -8.21
CA ARG A 585 -34.81 -25.81 -9.20
C ARG A 585 -35.97 -26.16 -10.15
N ARG A 586 -37.19 -26.30 -9.63
CA ARG A 586 -38.40 -26.57 -10.45
C ARG A 586 -38.81 -25.39 -11.35
N GLN A 587 -38.51 -24.16 -10.97
CA GLN A 587 -38.70 -22.98 -11.83
C GLN A 587 -37.64 -22.91 -12.94
N LEU A 588 -36.38 -23.23 -12.63
CA LEU A 588 -35.29 -23.27 -13.61
C LEU A 588 -35.48 -24.37 -14.66
N SER A 589 -35.93 -25.58 -14.26
CA SER A 589 -36.18 -26.67 -15.24
C SER A 589 -37.40 -26.43 -16.13
N ARG A 590 -38.23 -25.43 -15.85
CA ARG A 590 -39.39 -25.02 -16.68
C ARG A 590 -39.09 -23.88 -17.65
N LYS A 591 -37.86 -23.36 -17.67
CA LYS A 591 -37.41 -22.33 -18.64
C LYS A 591 -36.50 -22.87 -19.76
N ASN A 592 -36.19 -24.16 -19.74
CA ASN A 592 -35.32 -24.84 -20.71
C ASN A 592 -36.04 -26.00 -21.44
N VAL A 593 -37.34 -25.80 -21.75
CA VAL A 593 -38.16 -26.66 -22.64
C VAL A 593 -38.96 -25.74 -23.55
#